data_AF-A0A7S2W5A4-F1
#
_entry.id   AF-A0A7S2W5A4-F1
#
_cell.length_a   1.000
_cell.length_b   1.000
_cell.length_c   1.000
_cell.angle_alpha   90.00
_cell.angle_beta   90.00
_cell.angle_gamma   90.00
#
_symmetry.space_group_name_H-M   'P 1'
#
loop_
_entity.id
_entity.type
_entity.pdbx_description
1 polymer ?
#
loop_
_entity_poly.entity_id
_entity_poly.type
_entity_poly.pdbx_seq_one_letter_code
_entity_poly.pdbx_strand_id
1 'polypeptide(L)'
;IPFRKMDSEGCNPFDRLFVRLVEANEVFNVGMDMETLDSTTKRAVDLAHRDVANFQAIEIAEFVDNTWKLLPESNIPLQKKNPYLLSEFHKALQGTHGFLSSLDIDSIFYSYEGFPKNDCINSMRNRARYNVTTTCKYAEVKLLAIGIIEAIATLTGGDGPICLFLGDLPSPNNQTPSFEDALPPIPEKMTMRGSDDVFRLLWHGRSAETCFDIRNSPVGAYIYHTIGDAGVDRAIRHLECPMSEENSLLLLREIPQQVLKHIIDACAYFAHTRRRRIQILRQRILSW
;
A
#
# COMPACT_ATOMS: atom_id res chain seq x y z
N ILE A 1 -17.07 1.51 16.64
CA ILE A 1 -16.20 0.57 15.90
C ILE A 1 -16.00 1.16 14.52
N PRO A 2 -14.75 1.38 14.08
CA PRO A 2 -14.45 1.96 12.79
C PRO A 2 -15.08 1.17 11.62
N PHE A 3 -15.40 1.87 10.52
CA PHE A 3 -15.86 1.29 9.25
C PHE A 3 -17.23 0.60 9.27
N ARG A 4 -17.99 0.70 10.38
CA ARG A 4 -19.37 0.22 10.41
C ARG A 4 -20.27 1.19 9.65
N LYS A 5 -20.95 0.69 8.62
CA LYS A 5 -21.95 1.45 7.88
C LYS A 5 -23.15 1.80 8.74
N MET A 6 -23.93 2.78 8.26
CA MET A 6 -25.27 3.01 8.77
C MET A 6 -26.13 1.77 8.57
N ASP A 7 -27.07 1.54 9.47
CA ASP A 7 -28.04 0.46 9.33
C ASP A 7 -29.19 0.82 8.37
N SER A 8 -30.14 -0.10 8.22
CA SER A 8 -31.29 0.05 7.32
C SER A 8 -32.23 1.21 7.68
N GLU A 9 -32.15 1.73 8.91
CA GLU A 9 -32.94 2.88 9.36
C GLU A 9 -32.18 4.21 9.17
N GLY A 10 -30.95 4.15 8.63
CA GLY A 10 -30.08 5.32 8.46
C GLY A 10 -29.38 5.75 9.75
N CYS A 11 -29.50 4.98 10.83
CA CYS A 11 -28.80 5.27 12.07
C CYS A 11 -27.32 4.88 11.96
N ASN A 12 -26.46 5.78 12.42
CA ASN A 12 -25.03 5.52 12.49
C ASN A 12 -24.66 4.74 13.78
N PRO A 13 -23.43 4.21 13.89
CA PRO A 13 -23.02 3.42 15.04
C PRO A 13 -23.15 4.10 16.40
N PHE A 14 -23.06 5.44 16.46
CA PHE A 14 -23.17 6.21 17.69
C PHE A 14 -24.62 6.50 18.08
N ASP A 15 -25.52 6.65 17.12
CA ASP A 15 -26.97 6.70 17.38
C ASP A 15 -27.41 5.41 18.08
N ARG A 16 -26.94 4.26 17.58
CA ARG A 16 -27.20 2.95 18.19
C ARG A 16 -26.48 2.75 19.52
N LEU A 17 -25.29 3.33 19.69
CA LEU A 17 -24.59 3.31 20.96
C LEU A 17 -25.42 4.02 22.04
N PHE A 18 -25.95 5.21 21.73
CA PHE A 18 -26.77 5.96 22.67
C PHE A 18 -28.01 5.17 23.10
N VAL A 19 -28.77 4.61 22.15
CA VAL A 19 -29.94 3.77 22.46
C VAL A 19 -29.57 2.61 23.40
N ARG A 20 -28.47 1.90 23.11
CA ARG A 20 -28.00 0.80 23.95
C ARG A 20 -27.52 1.24 25.33
N LEU A 21 -26.94 2.44 25.43
CA LEU A 21 -26.54 3.02 26.71
C LEU A 21 -27.76 3.37 27.56
N VAL A 22 -28.82 3.93 26.96
CA VAL A 22 -30.10 4.18 27.63
C VAL A 22 -30.69 2.86 28.15
N GLU A 23 -30.81 1.86 27.28
CA GLU A 23 -31.33 0.53 27.65
C GLU A 23 -30.51 -0.11 28.77
N ALA A 24 -29.17 -0.08 28.68
CA ALA A 24 -28.30 -0.63 29.70
C ALA A 24 -28.40 0.12 31.03
N ASN A 25 -28.53 1.45 31.00
CA ASN A 25 -28.70 2.27 32.19
C ASN A 25 -29.98 1.91 32.96
N GLU A 26 -31.08 1.64 32.23
CA GLU A 26 -32.35 1.18 32.79
C GLU A 26 -32.25 -0.27 33.32
N VAL A 27 -31.78 -1.21 32.49
CA VAL A 27 -31.74 -2.64 32.82
C VAL A 27 -30.83 -2.94 34.02
N PHE A 28 -29.67 -2.27 34.08
CA PHE A 28 -28.68 -2.49 35.14
C PHE A 28 -28.79 -1.47 36.28
N ASN A 29 -29.77 -0.56 36.24
CA ASN A 29 -30.00 0.48 37.24
C ASN A 29 -28.71 1.26 37.58
N VAL A 30 -27.99 1.69 36.54
CA VAL A 30 -26.68 2.36 36.69
C VAL A 30 -26.85 3.77 37.26
N GLY A 31 -28.01 4.40 37.03
CA GLY A 31 -28.38 5.70 37.63
C GLY A 31 -27.75 6.91 36.93
N MET A 32 -27.35 6.78 35.66
CA MET A 32 -26.88 7.90 34.85
C MET A 32 -28.06 8.74 34.37
N ASP A 33 -27.91 10.06 34.40
CA ASP A 33 -28.87 10.98 33.77
C ASP A 33 -28.64 11.10 32.25
N MET A 34 -29.58 11.74 31.56
CA MET A 34 -29.53 11.90 30.11
C MET A 34 -28.33 12.72 29.63
N GLU A 35 -27.89 13.71 30.40
CA GLU A 35 -26.71 14.52 30.08
C GLU A 35 -25.42 13.70 30.16
N THR A 36 -25.32 12.81 31.16
CA THR A 36 -24.21 11.87 31.30
C THR A 36 -24.20 10.86 30.15
N LEU A 37 -25.35 10.36 29.71
CA LEU A 37 -25.46 9.42 28.57
C LEU A 37 -25.06 10.09 27.24
N ASP A 38 -25.52 11.32 27.00
CA ASP A 38 -25.14 12.12 25.82
C ASP A 38 -23.63 12.40 25.80
N SER A 39 -23.09 12.94 26.90
CA SER A 39 -21.65 13.26 27.01
C SER A 39 -20.77 12.00 26.91
N THR A 40 -21.23 10.86 27.44
CA THR A 40 -20.54 9.56 27.27
C THR A 40 -20.51 9.13 25.80
N THR A 41 -21.62 9.32 25.08
CA THR A 41 -21.68 9.00 23.64
C THR A 41 -20.74 9.91 22.84
N LYS A 42 -20.72 11.22 23.12
CA LYS A 42 -19.78 12.17 22.49
C LYS A 42 -18.32 11.80 22.77
N ARG A 43 -17.97 11.38 23.98
CA ARG A 43 -16.63 10.86 24.31
C ARG A 43 -16.29 9.60 23.53
N ALA A 44 -17.26 8.73 23.27
CA ALA A 44 -17.05 7.55 22.43
C ALA A 44 -16.81 7.92 20.95
N VAL A 45 -17.46 8.98 20.45
CA VAL A 45 -17.17 9.56 19.12
C VAL A 45 -15.72 10.03 19.06
N ASP A 46 -15.30 10.85 20.03
CA ASP A 46 -13.92 11.36 20.10
C ASP A 46 -12.89 10.23 20.16
N LEU A 47 -13.14 9.21 20.98
CA LEU A 47 -12.26 8.04 21.09
C LEU A 47 -12.13 7.32 19.75
N ALA A 48 -13.25 7.09 19.07
CA ALA A 48 -13.25 6.44 17.77
C ALA A 48 -12.53 7.27 16.70
N HIS A 49 -12.69 8.60 16.71
CA HIS A 49 -11.96 9.47 15.79
C HIS A 49 -10.46 9.46 16.03
N ARG A 50 -10.02 9.37 17.30
CA ARG A 50 -8.60 9.23 17.64
C ARG A 50 -8.02 7.90 17.18
N ASP A 51 -8.78 6.81 17.30
CA ASP A 51 -8.38 5.47 16.86
C ASP A 51 -8.07 5.43 15.35
N VAL A 52 -8.86 6.16 14.55
CA VAL A 52 -8.64 6.27 13.09
C VAL A 52 -8.05 7.62 12.67
N ALA A 53 -7.42 8.36 13.59
CA ALA A 53 -6.91 9.70 13.30
C ALA A 53 -5.89 9.73 12.16
N ASN A 54 -5.17 8.62 11.92
CA ASN A 54 -4.22 8.52 10.81
C ASN A 54 -4.87 8.79 9.45
N PHE A 55 -6.15 8.40 9.24
CA PHE A 55 -6.82 8.63 7.96
C PHE A 55 -6.92 10.12 7.58
N GLN A 56 -6.92 11.01 8.55
CA GLN A 56 -6.94 12.45 8.32
C GLN A 56 -5.56 13.12 8.43
N ALA A 57 -4.46 12.35 8.37
CA ALA A 57 -3.10 12.92 8.37
C ALA A 57 -2.94 13.96 7.25
N ILE A 58 -2.27 15.07 7.57
CA ILE A 58 -2.06 16.18 6.64
C ILE A 58 -1.04 15.77 5.58
N GLU A 59 0.06 15.18 6.03
CA GLU A 59 1.13 14.68 5.18
C GLU A 59 0.82 13.24 4.74
N ILE A 60 0.71 13.04 3.42
CA ILE A 60 0.41 11.71 2.87
C ILE A 60 1.47 10.67 3.24
N ALA A 61 2.74 11.09 3.34
CA ALA A 61 3.83 10.21 3.73
C ALA A 61 3.66 9.65 5.15
N GLU A 62 3.01 10.39 6.07
CA GLU A 62 2.69 9.92 7.42
C GLU A 62 1.57 8.88 7.39
N PHE A 63 0.51 9.11 6.61
CA PHE A 63 -0.56 8.14 6.44
C PHE A 63 -0.02 6.80 5.93
N VAL A 64 0.77 6.85 4.84
CA VAL A 64 1.38 5.67 4.22
C VAL A 64 2.33 4.98 5.19
N ASP A 65 3.15 5.72 5.94
CA ASP A 65 4.09 5.17 6.93
C ASP A 65 3.38 4.36 8.01
N ASN A 66 2.34 4.93 8.61
CA ASN A 66 1.53 4.26 9.62
C ASN A 66 0.80 3.04 9.05
N THR A 67 0.29 3.11 7.82
CA THR A 67 -0.27 1.93 7.15
C THR A 67 0.77 0.83 6.90
N TRP A 68 1.99 1.20 6.51
CA TRP A 68 3.05 0.23 6.24
C TRP A 68 3.58 -0.45 7.50
N LYS A 69 3.63 0.25 8.63
CA LYS A 69 4.02 -0.33 9.93
C LYS A 69 3.13 -1.50 10.36
N LEU A 70 1.88 -1.56 9.87
CA LEU A 70 0.94 -2.65 10.16
C LEU A 70 1.15 -3.89 9.29
N LEU A 71 1.94 -3.80 8.20
CA LEU A 71 2.16 -4.93 7.29
C LEU A 71 2.65 -6.19 8.03
N PRO A 72 3.66 -6.13 8.90
CA PRO A 72 4.12 -7.32 9.61
C PRO A 72 3.06 -7.94 10.50
N GLU A 73 2.12 -7.17 11.07
CA GLU A 73 1.13 -7.68 12.03
C GLU A 73 0.27 -8.81 11.45
N SER A 74 -0.10 -8.70 10.17
CA SER A 74 -0.89 -9.70 9.45
C SER A 74 -0.07 -10.59 8.52
N ASN A 75 1.24 -10.34 8.37
CA ASN A 75 2.11 -11.05 7.43
C ASN A 75 3.33 -11.64 8.15
N ILE A 76 3.19 -12.87 8.65
CA ILE A 76 4.22 -13.61 9.41
C ILE A 76 5.61 -13.61 8.73
N PRO A 77 5.74 -13.77 7.38
CA PRO A 77 7.06 -13.74 6.75
C PRO A 77 7.81 -12.42 6.96
N LEU A 78 7.10 -11.29 7.01
CA LEU A 78 7.69 -9.95 7.21
C LEU A 78 8.09 -9.68 8.67
N GLN A 79 7.62 -10.48 9.62
CA GLN A 79 8.01 -10.35 11.04
C GLN A 79 9.37 -10.99 11.32
N LYS A 80 9.79 -11.97 10.51
CA LYS A 80 10.99 -12.78 10.77
C LYS A 80 12.24 -12.07 10.23
N LYS A 81 13.38 -12.28 10.90
CA LYS A 81 14.70 -11.84 10.42
C LYS A 81 15.24 -12.65 9.23
N ASN A 82 14.45 -13.60 8.70
CA ASN A 82 14.84 -14.42 7.56
C ASN A 82 14.41 -13.73 6.27
N PRO A 83 15.14 -13.96 5.15
CA PRO A 83 14.69 -13.47 3.87
C PRO A 83 13.35 -14.13 3.52
N TYR A 84 12.37 -13.31 3.17
CA TYR A 84 11.07 -13.73 2.68
C TYR A 84 11.07 -13.82 1.14
N LEU A 85 10.10 -14.54 0.58
CA LEU A 85 9.96 -14.75 -0.86
C LEU A 85 9.29 -13.56 -1.56
N LEU A 86 9.50 -13.44 -2.87
CA LEU A 86 8.82 -12.42 -3.69
C LEU A 86 7.29 -12.54 -3.58
N SER A 87 6.76 -13.76 -3.69
CA SER A 87 5.31 -14.00 -3.58
C SER A 87 4.74 -13.66 -2.20
N GLU A 88 5.52 -13.84 -1.12
CA GLU A 88 5.09 -13.48 0.24
C GLU A 88 4.94 -11.97 0.40
N PHE A 89 5.87 -11.20 -0.19
CA PHE A 89 5.78 -9.73 -0.18
C PHE A 89 4.70 -9.21 -1.11
N HIS A 90 4.54 -9.80 -2.29
CA HIS A 90 3.42 -9.52 -3.18
C HIS A 90 2.10 -9.71 -2.44
N LYS A 91 1.89 -10.88 -1.82
CA LYS A 91 0.68 -11.18 -1.06
C LYS A 91 0.42 -10.14 0.05
N ALA A 92 1.47 -9.74 0.77
CA ALA A 92 1.35 -8.74 1.82
C ALA A 92 0.87 -7.38 1.27
N LEU A 93 1.48 -6.91 0.19
CA LEU A 93 1.07 -5.67 -0.48
C LEU A 93 -0.34 -5.78 -1.07
N GLN A 94 -0.72 -6.94 -1.60
CA GLN A 94 -2.04 -7.19 -2.19
C GLN A 94 -3.12 -7.15 -1.10
N GLY A 95 -2.82 -7.68 0.09
CA GLY A 95 -3.69 -7.58 1.25
C GLY A 95 -3.93 -6.13 1.68
N THR A 96 -2.87 -5.31 1.77
CA THR A 96 -2.99 -3.88 2.11
C THR A 96 -3.78 -3.10 1.07
N HIS A 97 -3.52 -3.33 -0.22
CA HIS A 97 -4.30 -2.73 -1.30
C HIS A 97 -5.78 -3.16 -1.24
N GLY A 98 -6.04 -4.46 -1.05
CA GLY A 98 -7.40 -4.99 -0.92
C GLY A 98 -8.16 -4.40 0.26
N PHE A 99 -7.50 -4.26 1.41
CA PHE A 99 -8.08 -3.58 2.57
C PHE A 99 -8.45 -2.13 2.23
N LEU A 100 -7.49 -1.31 1.79
CA LEU A 100 -7.70 0.11 1.53
C LEU A 100 -8.75 0.37 0.45
N SER A 101 -8.72 -0.40 -0.64
CA SER A 101 -9.67 -0.27 -1.76
C SER A 101 -11.09 -0.72 -1.40
N SER A 102 -11.24 -1.58 -0.39
CA SER A 102 -12.55 -2.01 0.12
C SER A 102 -13.19 -1.06 1.13
N LEU A 103 -12.44 -0.07 1.63
CA LEU A 103 -12.93 0.85 2.67
C LEU A 103 -14.07 1.72 2.15
N ASP A 104 -15.15 1.76 2.92
CA ASP A 104 -16.17 2.79 2.79
C ASP A 104 -15.70 4.05 3.52
N ILE A 105 -15.09 4.97 2.78
CA ILE A 105 -14.47 6.20 3.33
C ILE A 105 -15.48 7.06 4.10
N ASP A 106 -16.75 7.05 3.68
CA ASP A 106 -17.80 7.85 4.31
C ASP A 106 -18.21 7.30 5.69
N SER A 107 -17.84 6.05 5.98
CA SER A 107 -18.05 5.39 7.28
C SER A 107 -16.87 5.49 8.28
N ILE A 108 -15.78 6.18 7.90
CA ILE A 108 -14.60 6.32 8.77
C ILE A 108 -14.89 7.28 9.93
N PHE A 109 -15.50 8.42 9.63
CA PHE A 109 -15.86 9.45 10.60
C PHE A 109 -17.37 9.65 10.62
N TYR A 110 -17.97 9.62 11.80
CA TYR A 110 -19.38 9.96 12.03
C TYR A 110 -19.51 11.05 13.09
N SER A 111 -20.63 11.76 13.04
CA SER A 111 -21.10 12.65 14.10
C SER A 111 -22.23 11.99 14.88
N TYR A 112 -22.38 12.36 16.15
CA TYR A 112 -23.55 12.10 16.98
C TYR A 112 -24.16 13.43 17.40
N GLU A 113 -25.45 13.65 17.12
CA GLU A 113 -26.15 14.91 17.40
C GLU A 113 -25.38 16.18 16.97
N GLY A 114 -24.77 16.14 15.79
CA GLY A 114 -23.98 17.26 15.25
C GLY A 114 -22.62 17.48 15.93
N PHE A 115 -22.15 16.52 16.74
CA PHE A 115 -20.81 16.50 17.33
C PHE A 115 -19.94 15.38 16.75
N PRO A 116 -18.74 15.68 16.23
CA PRO A 116 -18.27 16.99 15.81
C PRO A 116 -19.16 17.63 14.73
N LYS A 117 -19.02 18.95 14.56
CA LYS A 117 -19.77 19.71 13.54
C LYS A 117 -19.57 19.11 12.14
N ASN A 118 -20.62 19.19 11.31
CA ASN A 118 -20.62 18.63 9.96
C ASN A 118 -19.43 19.10 9.09
N ASP A 119 -19.05 20.37 9.18
CA ASP A 119 -17.90 20.89 8.41
C ASP A 119 -16.59 20.21 8.80
N CYS A 120 -16.42 19.90 10.09
CA CYS A 120 -15.27 19.14 10.58
C CYS A 120 -15.27 17.73 9.99
N ILE A 121 -16.40 17.01 10.10
CA ILE A 121 -16.56 15.67 9.54
C ILE A 121 -16.29 15.64 8.04
N ASN A 122 -16.82 16.61 7.28
CA ASN A 122 -16.60 16.70 5.85
C ASN A 122 -15.12 16.92 5.51
N SER A 123 -14.43 17.79 6.26
CA SER A 123 -12.99 17.98 6.10
C SER A 123 -12.20 16.69 6.38
N MET A 124 -12.52 15.97 7.45
CA MET A 124 -11.89 14.70 7.82
C MET A 124 -12.10 13.63 6.74
N ARG A 125 -13.33 13.49 6.23
CA ARG A 125 -13.67 12.55 5.14
C ARG A 125 -12.99 12.91 3.83
N ASN A 126 -12.91 14.19 3.49
CA ASN A 126 -12.19 14.64 2.28
C ASN A 126 -10.70 14.30 2.37
N ARG A 127 -10.08 14.51 3.54
CA ARG A 127 -8.68 14.13 3.76
C ARG A 127 -8.49 12.62 3.71
N ALA A 128 -9.35 11.84 4.36
CA ALA A 128 -9.33 10.39 4.28
C ALA A 128 -9.49 9.88 2.85
N ARG A 129 -10.37 10.50 2.06
CA ARG A 129 -10.56 10.14 0.66
C ARG A 129 -9.28 10.33 -0.13
N TYR A 130 -8.66 11.51 -0.02
CA TYR A 130 -7.38 11.79 -0.66
C TYR A 130 -6.27 10.82 -0.22
N ASN A 131 -6.17 10.55 1.09
CA ASN A 131 -5.15 9.68 1.66
C ASN A 131 -5.30 8.23 1.20
N VAL A 132 -6.51 7.69 1.25
CA VAL A 132 -6.81 6.32 0.82
C VAL A 132 -6.62 6.16 -0.68
N THR A 133 -7.15 7.06 -1.52
CA THR A 133 -7.02 6.93 -2.98
C THR A 133 -5.57 7.03 -3.45
N THR A 134 -4.81 7.98 -2.89
CA THR A 134 -3.38 8.14 -3.22
C THR A 134 -2.56 6.93 -2.77
N THR A 135 -2.85 6.40 -1.58
CA THR A 135 -2.14 5.22 -1.04
C THR A 135 -2.52 3.94 -1.78
N CYS A 136 -3.77 3.78 -2.22
CA CYS A 136 -4.15 2.69 -3.11
C CYS A 136 -3.31 2.71 -4.38
N LYS A 137 -3.20 3.85 -5.07
CA LYS A 137 -2.37 3.95 -6.28
C LYS A 137 -0.88 3.72 -5.99
N TYR A 138 -0.35 4.25 -4.89
CA TYR A 138 1.01 3.95 -4.44
C TYR A 138 1.24 2.44 -4.23
N ALA A 139 0.30 1.77 -3.56
CA ALA A 139 0.35 0.32 -3.34
C ALA A 139 0.26 -0.46 -4.66
N GLU A 140 -0.60 -0.06 -5.60
CA GLU A 140 -0.70 -0.64 -6.94
C GLU A 140 0.62 -0.56 -7.71
N VAL A 141 1.30 0.58 -7.63
CA VAL A 141 2.61 0.73 -8.28
C VAL A 141 3.67 -0.14 -7.61
N LYS A 142 3.71 -0.22 -6.27
CA LYS A 142 4.64 -1.12 -5.57
C LYS A 142 4.33 -2.59 -5.88
N LEU A 143 3.05 -2.95 -5.98
CA LEU A 143 2.59 -4.27 -6.42
C LEU A 143 3.04 -4.59 -7.83
N LEU A 144 2.89 -3.65 -8.76
CA LEU A 144 3.37 -3.81 -10.12
C LEU A 144 4.89 -4.00 -10.18
N ALA A 145 5.64 -3.20 -9.42
CA ALA A 145 7.10 -3.30 -9.36
C ALA A 145 7.54 -4.69 -8.85
N ILE A 146 6.95 -5.18 -7.76
CA ILE A 146 7.28 -6.52 -7.26
C ILE A 146 6.78 -7.63 -8.20
N GLY A 147 5.60 -7.47 -8.80
CA GLY A 147 5.04 -8.44 -9.74
C GLY A 147 5.88 -8.60 -11.01
N ILE A 148 6.51 -7.52 -11.50
CA ILE A 148 7.47 -7.60 -12.62
C ILE A 148 8.71 -8.42 -12.21
N ILE A 149 9.22 -8.21 -11.00
CA ILE A 149 10.38 -8.95 -10.50
C ILE A 149 10.01 -10.42 -10.25
N GLU A 150 8.84 -10.69 -9.70
CA GLU A 150 8.29 -12.03 -9.53
C GLU A 150 8.09 -12.73 -10.88
N ALA A 151 7.57 -12.04 -11.90
CA ALA A 151 7.46 -12.57 -13.25
C ALA A 151 8.81 -12.99 -13.84
N ILE A 152 9.85 -12.17 -13.64
CA ILE A 152 11.22 -12.51 -14.02
C ILE A 152 11.71 -13.73 -13.23
N ALA A 153 11.43 -13.81 -11.93
CA ALA A 153 11.80 -14.95 -11.10
C ALA A 153 11.13 -16.24 -11.59
N THR A 154 9.80 -16.21 -11.77
CA THR A 154 8.99 -17.32 -12.30
C THR A 154 9.57 -17.85 -13.60
N LEU A 155 9.79 -16.98 -14.59
CA LEU A 155 10.32 -17.35 -15.92
C LEU A 155 11.79 -17.79 -15.92
N THR A 156 12.52 -17.64 -14.81
CA THR A 156 13.96 -17.96 -14.72
C THR A 156 14.30 -19.01 -13.66
N GLY A 157 13.30 -19.54 -12.97
CA GLY A 157 13.50 -20.64 -12.01
C GLY A 157 12.49 -20.73 -10.88
N GLY A 158 11.30 -20.13 -11.00
CA GLY A 158 10.27 -20.11 -9.95
C GLY A 158 10.49 -19.02 -8.90
N ASP A 159 9.66 -19.00 -7.87
CA ASP A 159 9.76 -18.03 -6.78
C ASP A 159 11.15 -18.09 -6.09
N GLY A 160 11.51 -17.04 -5.35
CA GLY A 160 12.78 -16.98 -4.64
C GLY A 160 12.85 -15.86 -3.61
N PRO A 161 13.90 -15.85 -2.77
CA PRO A 161 14.12 -14.80 -1.80
C PRO A 161 14.20 -13.43 -2.47
N ILE A 162 13.53 -12.42 -1.92
CA ILE A 162 13.53 -11.06 -2.50
C ILE A 162 14.94 -10.50 -2.69
N CYS A 163 15.84 -10.76 -1.74
CA CYS A 163 17.23 -10.28 -1.76
C CYS A 163 18.05 -10.88 -2.91
N LEU A 164 17.65 -12.04 -3.46
CA LEU A 164 18.31 -12.61 -4.64
C LEU A 164 18.18 -11.69 -5.85
N PHE A 165 17.08 -10.95 -5.96
CA PHE A 165 16.76 -10.11 -7.12
C PHE A 165 16.99 -8.63 -6.87
N LEU A 166 16.79 -8.18 -5.63
CA LEU A 166 16.87 -6.76 -5.25
C LEU A 166 18.12 -6.40 -4.43
N GLY A 167 18.93 -7.37 -4.03
CA GLY A 167 20.01 -7.16 -3.07
C GLY A 167 19.52 -7.07 -1.64
N ASP A 168 20.46 -6.90 -0.71
CA ASP A 168 20.16 -6.80 0.72
C ASP A 168 19.62 -5.42 1.10
N LEU A 169 18.84 -5.37 2.19
CA LEU A 169 18.41 -4.10 2.77
C LEU A 169 19.63 -3.32 3.30
N PRO A 170 19.62 -1.97 3.20
CA PRO A 170 20.69 -1.13 3.73
C PRO A 170 20.93 -1.42 5.22
N SER A 171 22.20 -1.58 5.60
CA SER A 171 22.61 -1.78 6.98
C SER A 171 23.78 -0.85 7.33
N PRO A 172 23.84 -0.28 8.55
CA PRO A 172 24.94 0.57 8.99
C PRO A 172 26.32 -0.07 8.81
N ASN A 173 26.38 -1.40 8.85
CA ASN A 173 27.61 -2.18 8.82
C ASN A 173 27.94 -2.77 7.44
N ASN A 174 27.09 -2.57 6.42
CA ASN A 174 27.31 -3.16 5.10
C ASN A 174 26.82 -2.23 3.98
N GLN A 175 27.76 -1.68 3.20
CA GLN A 175 27.47 -0.91 2.00
C GLN A 175 27.48 -1.85 0.79
N THR A 176 26.39 -2.60 0.61
CA THR A 176 26.17 -3.36 -0.62
C THR A 176 25.58 -2.45 -1.69
N PRO A 177 25.90 -2.65 -2.99
CA PRO A 177 25.23 -1.94 -4.08
C PRO A 177 23.71 -2.11 -3.97
N SER A 178 22.98 -1.01 -4.11
CA SER A 178 21.52 -1.03 -4.11
C SER A 178 20.99 -1.38 -5.50
N PHE A 179 19.76 -1.91 -5.59
CA PHE A 179 19.13 -2.15 -6.88
C PHE A 179 19.00 -0.87 -7.73
N GLU A 180 18.86 0.26 -7.05
CA GLU A 180 18.73 1.60 -7.63
C GLU A 180 19.98 1.99 -8.41
N ASP A 181 21.16 1.61 -7.92
CA ASP A 181 22.45 1.89 -8.57
C ASP A 181 22.59 1.20 -9.93
N ALA A 182 21.78 0.15 -10.17
CA ALA A 182 21.74 -0.56 -11.44
C ALA A 182 20.67 -0.03 -12.41
N LEU A 183 19.82 0.92 -11.97
CA LEU A 183 18.83 1.57 -12.82
C LEU A 183 19.40 2.84 -13.47
N PRO A 184 18.89 3.25 -14.65
CA PRO A 184 19.25 4.53 -15.22
C PRO A 184 18.82 5.68 -14.30
N PRO A 185 19.58 6.80 -14.30
CA PRO A 185 19.16 7.98 -13.57
C PRO A 185 17.84 8.50 -14.13
N ILE A 186 16.98 8.94 -13.22
CA ILE A 186 15.74 9.63 -13.57
C ILE A 186 16.08 11.06 -14.06
N PRO A 187 15.58 11.51 -15.22
CA PRO A 187 15.86 12.86 -15.73
C PRO A 187 15.40 13.96 -14.77
N GLU A 188 16.18 15.03 -14.59
CA GLU A 188 15.83 16.17 -13.71
C GLU A 188 14.57 16.93 -14.14
N LYS A 189 14.24 16.92 -15.44
CA LYS A 189 13.03 17.54 -15.99
C LYS A 189 12.07 16.48 -16.50
N MET A 190 11.11 16.10 -15.66
CA MET A 190 10.09 15.12 -16.01
C MET A 190 8.79 15.80 -16.41
N THR A 191 8.23 15.38 -17.54
CA THR A 191 6.79 15.51 -17.78
C THR A 191 6.12 14.32 -17.13
N MET A 192 5.45 14.55 -15.99
CA MET A 192 4.77 13.50 -15.25
C MET A 192 3.55 12.99 -16.01
N ARG A 193 3.46 11.68 -16.20
CA ARG A 193 2.33 10.99 -16.87
C ARG A 193 1.23 10.52 -15.91
N GLY A 194 1.40 10.75 -14.61
CA GLY A 194 0.49 10.35 -13.54
C GLY A 194 0.53 11.35 -12.38
N SER A 195 -0.02 10.96 -11.24
CA SER A 195 -0.07 11.78 -10.03
C SER A 195 1.32 12.16 -9.49
N ASP A 196 1.55 13.45 -9.28
CA ASP A 196 2.79 13.97 -8.68
C ASP A 196 2.99 13.43 -7.26
N ASP A 197 1.91 13.34 -6.47
CA ASP A 197 1.98 12.84 -5.09
C ASP A 197 2.38 11.37 -5.02
N VAL A 198 1.82 10.54 -5.92
CA VAL A 198 2.18 9.11 -6.00
C VAL A 198 3.65 8.97 -6.39
N PHE A 199 4.11 9.72 -7.39
CA PHE A 199 5.51 9.69 -7.79
C PHE A 199 6.44 10.16 -6.67
N ARG A 200 6.11 11.27 -5.99
CA ARG A 200 6.89 11.78 -4.86
C ARG A 200 6.99 10.75 -3.74
N LEU A 201 5.91 10.05 -3.41
CA LEU A 201 5.93 8.96 -2.43
C LEU A 201 6.81 7.79 -2.87
N LEU A 202 6.77 7.42 -4.15
CA LEU A 202 7.63 6.37 -4.68
C LEU A 202 9.10 6.79 -4.70
N TRP A 203 9.39 8.05 -4.98
CA TRP A 203 10.76 8.54 -5.14
C TRP A 203 11.42 8.92 -3.82
N HIS A 204 10.77 9.78 -3.03
CA HIS A 204 11.28 10.28 -1.75
C HIS A 204 10.98 9.34 -0.57
N GLY A 205 9.96 8.48 -0.73
CA GLY A 205 9.59 7.49 0.26
C GLY A 205 8.69 8.00 1.37
N ARG A 206 8.38 7.06 2.28
CA ARG A 206 7.61 7.28 3.50
C ARG A 206 8.44 8.02 4.55
N SER A 207 7.77 8.45 5.62
CA SER A 207 8.38 9.20 6.73
C SER A 207 9.42 8.39 7.53
N ALA A 208 9.29 7.06 7.60
CA ALA A 208 10.25 6.20 8.30
C ALA A 208 10.63 4.95 7.50
N GLU A 209 11.77 4.36 7.88
CA GLU A 209 12.22 3.05 7.43
C GLU A 209 11.44 1.93 8.12
N THR A 210 11.30 0.79 7.44
CA THR A 210 10.84 -0.45 8.07
C THR A 210 11.96 -1.48 8.07
N CYS A 211 11.82 -2.56 8.84
CA CYS A 211 12.82 -3.62 8.87
C CYS A 211 12.69 -4.62 7.71
N PHE A 212 11.65 -4.51 6.88
CA PHE A 212 11.34 -5.48 5.84
C PHE A 212 11.38 -4.88 4.44
N ASP A 213 11.25 -3.57 4.24
CA ASP A 213 11.44 -2.90 2.95
C ASP A 213 12.17 -1.56 3.11
N ILE A 214 12.68 -1.03 1.98
CA ILE A 214 13.17 0.35 1.91
C ILE A 214 11.99 1.34 1.87
N ARG A 215 12.15 2.52 2.46
CA ARG A 215 11.06 3.52 2.56
C ARG A 215 10.55 4.08 1.24
N ASN A 216 11.40 4.13 0.20
CA ASN A 216 11.04 4.53 -1.15
C ASN A 216 10.76 3.29 -2.04
N SER A 217 10.35 3.52 -3.28
CA SER A 217 10.24 2.47 -4.30
C SER A 217 10.81 3.00 -5.62
N PRO A 218 12.14 2.99 -5.76
CA PRO A 218 12.85 3.49 -6.95
C PRO A 218 12.42 2.77 -8.23
N VAL A 219 12.26 1.45 -8.15
CA VAL A 219 11.73 0.63 -9.26
C VAL A 219 10.32 1.07 -9.61
N GLY A 220 9.45 1.26 -8.60
CA GLY A 220 8.10 1.76 -8.79
C GLY A 220 8.07 3.17 -9.40
N ALA A 221 8.90 4.09 -8.92
CA ALA A 221 9.04 5.44 -9.44
C ALA A 221 9.49 5.43 -10.91
N TYR A 222 10.47 4.60 -11.26
CA TYR A 222 10.99 4.45 -12.61
C TYR A 222 9.92 3.91 -13.58
N ILE A 223 9.18 2.89 -13.17
CA ILE A 223 8.05 2.34 -13.94
C ILE A 223 6.95 3.40 -14.09
N TYR A 224 6.49 3.97 -12.98
CA TYR A 224 5.34 4.86 -12.92
C TYR A 224 5.56 6.14 -13.71
N HIS A 225 6.76 6.71 -13.64
CA HIS A 225 7.14 7.83 -14.50
C HIS A 225 6.94 7.51 -15.98
N THR A 226 7.31 6.31 -16.41
CA THR A 226 7.31 5.95 -17.82
C THR A 226 5.90 5.63 -18.33
N ILE A 227 5.12 4.89 -17.55
CA ILE A 227 3.85 4.32 -18.00
C ILE A 227 2.61 5.08 -17.50
N GLY A 228 2.74 5.88 -16.43
CA GLY A 228 1.64 6.63 -15.81
C GLY A 228 0.50 5.76 -15.29
N ASP A 229 -0.59 6.40 -14.86
CA ASP A 229 -1.76 5.70 -14.30
C ASP A 229 -2.36 4.71 -15.30
N ALA A 230 -2.57 5.13 -16.55
CA ALA A 230 -3.14 4.28 -17.58
C ALA A 230 -2.28 3.04 -17.89
N GLY A 231 -0.96 3.14 -17.75
CA GLY A 231 -0.07 1.99 -17.90
C GLY A 231 -0.16 1.02 -16.73
N VAL A 232 -0.20 1.55 -15.51
CA VAL A 232 -0.40 0.74 -14.29
C VAL A 232 -1.73 -0.01 -14.37
N ASP A 233 -2.82 0.67 -14.72
CA ASP A 233 -4.16 0.09 -14.81
C ASP A 233 -4.30 -1.01 -15.87
N ARG A 234 -3.44 -1.01 -16.89
CA ARG A 234 -3.35 -2.11 -17.86
C ARG A 234 -2.52 -3.26 -17.31
N ALA A 235 -1.30 -2.96 -16.88
CA ALA A 235 -0.35 -3.98 -16.44
C ALA A 235 -0.85 -4.76 -15.22
N ILE A 236 -1.54 -4.09 -14.28
CA ILE A 236 -2.02 -4.71 -13.05
C ILE A 236 -3.03 -5.85 -13.28
N ARG A 237 -3.71 -5.87 -14.43
CA ARG A 237 -4.68 -6.92 -14.79
C ARG A 237 -4.05 -8.28 -15.00
N HIS A 238 -2.73 -8.30 -15.20
CA HIS A 238 -1.94 -9.53 -15.35
C HIS A 238 -1.23 -9.93 -14.06
N LEU A 239 -1.43 -9.20 -12.95
CA LEU A 239 -0.91 -9.63 -11.67
C LEU A 239 -1.78 -10.73 -11.07
N GLU A 240 -1.10 -11.75 -10.55
CA GLU A 240 -1.68 -12.76 -9.69
C GLU A 240 -0.62 -13.18 -8.67
N CYS A 241 -1.06 -13.74 -7.54
CA CYS A 241 -0.16 -14.18 -6.49
C CYS A 241 -0.43 -15.65 -6.14
N PRO A 242 0.51 -16.59 -6.36
CA PRO A 242 1.81 -16.39 -7.02
C PRO A 242 1.69 -16.24 -8.55
N MET A 243 2.64 -15.55 -9.18
CA MET A 243 2.67 -15.36 -10.63
C MET A 243 2.87 -16.68 -11.40
N SER A 244 1.98 -17.00 -12.34
CA SER A 244 2.19 -18.08 -13.32
C SER A 244 3.08 -17.65 -14.48
N GLU A 245 3.60 -18.61 -15.25
CA GLU A 245 4.39 -18.32 -16.46
C GLU A 245 3.58 -17.56 -17.52
N GLU A 246 2.30 -17.87 -17.69
CA GLU A 246 1.43 -17.22 -18.68
C GLU A 246 1.23 -15.74 -18.34
N ASN A 247 0.77 -15.45 -17.13
CA ASN A 247 0.57 -14.08 -16.67
C ASN A 247 1.88 -13.32 -16.53
N SER A 248 2.98 -13.99 -16.22
CA SER A 248 4.32 -13.38 -16.26
C SER A 248 4.64 -12.85 -17.66
N LEU A 249 4.42 -13.63 -18.71
CA LEU A 249 4.67 -13.19 -20.09
C LEU A 249 3.74 -12.06 -20.51
N LEU A 250 2.46 -12.11 -20.13
CA LEU A 250 1.49 -11.05 -20.43
C LEU A 250 1.86 -9.74 -19.73
N LEU A 251 2.16 -9.79 -18.44
CA LEU A 251 2.60 -8.64 -17.65
C LEU A 251 3.82 -7.97 -18.28
N LEU A 252 4.85 -8.76 -18.60
CA LEU A 252 6.10 -8.24 -19.16
C LEU A 252 5.89 -7.58 -20.55
N ARG A 253 4.85 -7.96 -21.31
CA ARG A 253 4.53 -7.33 -22.60
C ARG A 253 3.85 -5.96 -22.45
N GLU A 254 3.17 -5.69 -21.34
CA GLU A 254 2.56 -4.39 -21.07
C GLU A 254 3.60 -3.32 -20.70
N ILE A 255 4.81 -3.73 -20.30
CA ILE A 255 5.88 -2.83 -19.89
C ILE A 255 6.71 -2.41 -21.11
N PRO A 256 6.99 -1.11 -21.31
CA PRO A 256 7.85 -0.66 -22.39
C PRO A 256 9.20 -1.39 -22.38
N GLN A 257 9.58 -1.92 -23.54
CA GLN A 257 10.76 -2.78 -23.70
C GLN A 257 12.05 -2.16 -23.14
N GLN A 258 12.20 -0.83 -23.25
CA GLN A 258 13.35 -0.11 -22.70
C GLN A 258 13.37 -0.15 -21.16
N VAL A 259 12.23 0.07 -20.50
CA VAL A 259 12.11 -0.01 -19.03
C VAL A 259 12.43 -1.43 -18.57
N LEU A 260 11.80 -2.40 -19.24
CA LEU A 260 11.95 -3.80 -18.87
C LEU A 260 13.38 -4.31 -19.06
N LYS A 261 14.08 -3.86 -20.10
CA LYS A 261 15.50 -4.15 -20.31
C LYS A 261 16.35 -3.72 -19.11
N HIS A 262 16.14 -2.51 -18.58
CA HIS A 262 16.89 -2.02 -17.43
C HIS A 262 16.59 -2.81 -16.16
N ILE A 263 15.31 -3.15 -15.91
CA ILE A 263 14.92 -3.97 -14.76
C ILE A 263 15.55 -5.37 -14.85
N ILE A 264 15.50 -6.00 -16.03
CA ILE A 264 16.08 -7.33 -16.27
C ILE A 264 17.61 -7.32 -16.11
N ASP A 265 18.27 -6.28 -16.63
CA ASP A 265 19.73 -6.12 -16.51
C ASP A 265 20.13 -5.93 -15.03
N ALA A 266 19.36 -5.16 -14.26
CA ALA A 266 19.52 -5.04 -12.80
C ALA A 266 19.27 -6.38 -12.08
N CYS A 267 18.18 -7.10 -12.39
CA CYS A 267 17.95 -8.44 -11.81
C CYS A 267 19.09 -9.42 -12.14
N ALA A 268 19.65 -9.38 -13.36
CA ALA A 268 20.79 -10.21 -13.74
C ALA A 268 22.09 -9.85 -13.00
N TYR A 269 22.22 -8.59 -12.59
CA TYR A 269 23.34 -8.13 -11.77
C TYR A 269 23.31 -8.82 -10.39
N PHE A 270 22.19 -8.78 -9.68
CA PHE A 270 22.05 -9.35 -8.32
C PHE A 270 21.85 -10.88 -8.31
N ALA A 271 21.01 -11.42 -9.18
CA ALA A 271 20.67 -12.85 -9.18
C ALA A 271 21.73 -13.68 -9.90
N HIS A 272 22.97 -13.72 -9.37
CA HIS A 272 24.12 -14.39 -9.99
C HIS A 272 23.83 -15.84 -10.39
N THR A 273 23.12 -16.58 -9.54
CA THR A 273 22.76 -18.00 -9.77
C THR A 273 21.73 -18.18 -10.89
N ARG A 274 20.98 -17.14 -11.24
CA ARG A 274 19.97 -17.15 -12.32
C ARG A 274 20.37 -16.32 -13.55
N ARG A 275 21.50 -15.61 -13.49
CA ARG A 275 21.97 -14.66 -14.52
C ARG A 275 21.85 -15.19 -15.95
N ARG A 276 22.30 -16.41 -16.23
CA ARG A 276 22.23 -17.00 -17.58
C ARG A 276 20.78 -17.12 -18.09
N ARG A 277 19.86 -17.56 -17.23
CA ARG A 277 18.43 -17.70 -17.59
C ARG A 277 17.77 -16.33 -17.76
N ILE A 278 18.12 -15.36 -16.91
CA ILE A 278 17.66 -13.97 -17.04
C ILE A 278 18.14 -13.34 -18.36
N GLN A 279 19.39 -13.60 -18.77
CA GLN A 279 19.91 -13.13 -20.06
C GLN A 279 19.20 -13.77 -21.27
N ILE A 280 18.84 -15.06 -21.18
CA ILE A 280 18.02 -15.72 -22.21
C ILE A 280 16.63 -15.08 -22.28
N LEU A 281 16.00 -14.82 -21.12
CA LEU A 281 14.72 -14.13 -21.05
C LEU A 281 14.81 -12.73 -21.68
N ARG A 282 15.88 -11.98 -21.39
CA ARG A 282 16.14 -10.68 -21.99
C ARG A 282 16.14 -10.74 -23.52
N GLN A 283 16.86 -11.71 -24.11
CA GLN A 283 16.92 -11.88 -25.57
C GLN A 283 15.53 -12.18 -26.16
N ARG A 284 14.74 -13.03 -25.48
CA ARG A 284 13.37 -13.36 -25.88
C ARG A 284 12.45 -12.15 -25.84
N ILE A 285 12.62 -11.25 -24.88
CA ILE A 285 11.80 -10.04 -24.71
C ILE A 285 12.20 -8.96 -25.72
N LEU A 286 13.49 -8.89 -26.08
CA LEU A 286 13.98 -7.98 -27.11
C LEU A 286 13.45 -8.31 -28.52
N SER A 287 12.89 -9.50 -28.73
CA SER A 287 12.22 -9.89 -29.97
C SER A 287 10.70 -9.68 -29.98
N TRP A 288 10.12 -9.14 -28.91
CA TRP A 288 8.69 -8.78 -28.85
C TRP A 288 8.42 -7.44 -29.50
#